data_AF-A0A973CCP9-F1
#
_entry.id   AF-A0A973CCP9-F1
#
_cell.length_a   1.000
_cell.length_b   1.000
_cell.length_c   1.000
_cell.angle_alpha   90.00
_cell.angle_beta   90.00
_cell.angle_gamma   90.00
#
_symmetry.space_group_name_H-M   'P 1'
#
loop_
_entity.id
_entity.type
_entity.pdbx_description
1 polymer ?
#
loop_
_entity_poly.entity_id
_entity_poly.type
_entity_poly.pdbx_seq_one_letter_code
_entity_poly.pdbx_strand_id
1 'polypeptide(L)'
;MKHYKKLLVAVALPVILAGCTVPGAYLNLDDTNDSANNTETIDILERVNVYPLTADKMASYKAPRLSARINPELDAKLAAYEYRVGAGDILNVTIWDHPELTIPAGSYRSASESGNWVLADG
;
A
#
# COMPACT_ATOMS: atom_id res chain seq x y z
N MET A 1 59.33 30.51 -32.37
CA MET A 1 58.27 29.68 -33.01
C MET A 1 57.41 28.83 -32.04
N LYS A 2 57.75 28.70 -30.74
CA LYS A 2 56.99 27.84 -29.79
C LYS A 2 55.77 28.54 -29.12
N HIS A 3 55.80 29.86 -28.98
CA HIS A 3 54.73 30.65 -28.34
C HIS A 3 53.54 30.91 -29.25
N TYR A 4 53.75 31.05 -30.57
CA TYR A 4 52.69 31.21 -31.58
C TYR A 4 51.70 30.01 -31.58
N LYS A 5 52.20 28.77 -31.47
CA LYS A 5 51.33 27.58 -31.37
C LYS A 5 50.50 27.56 -30.09
N LYS A 6 51.07 28.01 -28.96
CA LYS A 6 50.35 28.11 -27.68
C LYS A 6 49.30 29.23 -27.71
N LEU A 7 49.61 30.34 -28.37
CA LEU A 7 48.68 31.46 -28.53
C LEU A 7 47.52 31.11 -29.48
N LEU A 8 47.79 30.34 -30.54
CA LEU A 8 46.77 29.86 -31.48
C LEU A 8 45.81 28.86 -30.81
N VAL A 9 46.33 27.97 -29.95
CA VAL A 9 45.49 27.06 -29.14
C VAL A 9 44.67 27.82 -28.09
N ALA A 10 45.25 28.85 -27.45
CA ALA A 10 44.54 29.66 -26.45
C ALA A 10 43.37 30.47 -27.05
N VAL A 11 43.48 30.90 -28.31
CA VAL A 11 42.41 31.63 -29.02
C VAL A 11 41.35 30.69 -29.60
N ALA A 12 41.71 29.47 -29.99
CA ALA A 12 40.77 28.51 -30.58
C ALA A 12 39.79 27.90 -29.55
N LEU A 13 40.23 27.74 -28.29
CA LEU A 13 39.44 27.10 -27.23
C LEU A 13 38.11 27.83 -26.87
N PRO A 14 38.06 29.17 -26.69
CA PRO A 14 36.80 29.85 -26.38
C PRO A 14 35.81 29.88 -27.55
N VAL A 15 36.28 29.81 -28.80
CA VAL A 15 35.41 29.80 -30.00
C VAL A 15 34.60 28.51 -30.09
N ILE A 16 35.19 27.38 -29.68
CA ILE A 16 34.51 26.08 -29.67
C ILE A 16 33.46 25.99 -28.54
N LEU A 17 33.68 26.70 -27.42
CA LEU A 17 32.74 26.70 -26.29
C LEU A 17 31.51 27.60 -26.50
N ALA A 18 31.55 28.56 -27.42
CA ALA A 18 30.43 29.47 -27.70
C ALA A 18 29.31 28.85 -28.57
N GLY A 19 29.44 27.57 -28.96
CA GLY A 19 28.53 26.90 -29.92
C GLY A 19 27.23 26.35 -29.34
N CYS A 20 26.99 26.35 -28.03
CA CYS A 20 25.76 25.84 -27.43
C CYS A 20 24.83 26.96 -26.95
N THR A 21 24.08 27.56 -27.87
CA THR A 21 22.80 28.19 -27.52
C THR A 21 21.70 27.19 -27.83
N VAL A 22 21.05 26.63 -26.82
CA VAL A 22 19.86 25.80 -27.01
C VAL A 22 18.68 26.74 -27.20
N PRO A 23 18.06 26.83 -28.39
CA PRO A 23 16.79 27.52 -28.51
C PRO A 23 15.75 26.64 -27.82
N GLY A 24 15.07 27.19 -26.81
CA GLY A 24 14.01 26.48 -26.11
C GLY A 24 12.93 26.02 -27.09
N ALA A 25 12.48 24.77 -26.93
CA ALA A 25 11.35 24.28 -27.71
C ALA A 25 10.08 25.05 -27.31
N TYR A 26 9.38 25.59 -28.28
CA TYR A 26 8.03 26.12 -28.10
C TYR A 26 7.10 25.36 -29.06
N LEU A 27 5.93 24.96 -28.56
CA LEU A 27 4.88 24.35 -29.36
C LEU A 27 3.95 25.47 -29.84
N ASN A 28 4.07 25.84 -31.12
CA ASN A 28 3.09 26.70 -31.76
C ASN A 28 1.95 25.83 -32.29
N LEU A 29 0.74 26.12 -31.84
CA LEU A 29 -0.49 25.43 -32.23
C LEU A 29 -1.17 26.05 -33.47
N ASP A 30 -0.57 27.08 -34.06
CA ASP A 30 -1.24 27.96 -35.03
C ASP A 30 -1.24 27.49 -36.49
N ASP A 31 -0.72 26.30 -36.82
CA ASP A 31 -0.91 25.77 -38.18
C ASP A 31 -0.83 24.24 -38.26
N THR A 32 -1.61 23.56 -37.42
CA THR A 32 -1.87 22.15 -37.67
C THR A 32 -2.99 22.08 -38.69
N ASN A 33 -2.62 21.87 -39.97
CA ASN A 33 -3.46 21.13 -40.91
C ASN A 33 -3.60 19.69 -40.36
N ASP A 34 -4.33 19.57 -39.25
CA ASP A 34 -4.61 18.32 -38.58
C ASP A 34 -5.46 17.51 -39.56
N SER A 35 -4.77 16.63 -40.28
CA SER A 35 -5.34 15.37 -40.72
C SER A 35 -5.58 14.50 -39.48
N ALA A 36 -6.34 15.01 -38.51
CA ALA A 36 -6.95 14.23 -37.44
C ALA A 36 -8.12 13.47 -38.08
N ASN A 37 -7.78 12.44 -38.85
CA ASN A 37 -8.74 11.40 -39.19
C ASN A 37 -9.20 10.77 -37.86
N ASN A 38 -10.39 11.18 -37.40
CA ASN A 38 -11.11 10.63 -36.24
C ASN A 38 -10.36 10.64 -34.89
N THR A 39 -9.87 11.81 -34.47
CA THR A 39 -9.90 12.07 -33.02
C THR A 39 -11.18 12.85 -32.78
N GLU A 40 -12.25 12.14 -32.41
CA GLU A 40 -13.43 12.79 -31.84
C GLU A 40 -12.94 13.80 -30.81
N THR A 41 -13.20 15.09 -31.07
CA THR A 41 -12.96 16.15 -30.09
C THR A 41 -13.85 15.83 -28.91
N ILE A 42 -13.31 15.07 -27.95
CA ILE A 42 -14.01 14.70 -26.74
C ILE A 42 -14.36 16.02 -26.06
N ASP A 43 -15.64 16.38 -26.12
CA ASP A 43 -16.13 17.52 -25.36
C ASP A 43 -16.09 17.13 -23.89
N ILE A 44 -15.07 17.63 -23.21
CA ILE A 44 -14.79 17.38 -21.80
C ILE A 44 -15.97 17.85 -20.95
N LEU A 45 -16.75 18.82 -21.45
CA LEU A 45 -17.95 19.35 -20.79
C LEU A 45 -19.09 18.33 -20.78
N GLU A 46 -19.16 17.42 -21.76
CA GLU A 46 -20.17 16.34 -21.79
C GLU A 46 -19.87 15.24 -20.77
N ARG A 47 -18.62 15.15 -20.29
CA ARG A 47 -18.14 14.08 -19.39
C ARG A 47 -17.91 14.54 -17.95
N VAL A 48 -18.12 15.83 -17.65
CA VAL A 48 -17.86 16.40 -16.33
C VAL A 48 -19.08 17.12 -15.81
N ASN A 49 -19.46 16.79 -14.57
CA ASN A 49 -20.47 17.53 -13.84
C ASN A 49 -19.79 18.65 -13.03
N VAL A 50 -20.10 19.90 -13.37
CA VAL A 50 -19.61 21.07 -12.63
C VAL A 50 -20.64 21.45 -11.56
N TYR A 51 -20.21 21.43 -10.30
CA TYR A 51 -21.04 21.87 -9.18
C TYR A 51 -20.41 23.07 -8.47
N PRO A 52 -21.19 24.11 -8.13
CA PRO A 52 -20.67 25.23 -7.35
C PRO A 52 -20.31 24.77 -5.94
N LEU A 53 -19.13 25.19 -5.47
CA LEU A 53 -18.63 24.89 -4.14
C LEU A 53 -19.28 25.84 -3.11
N THR A 54 -20.51 25.55 -2.71
CA THR A 54 -21.22 26.29 -1.66
C THR A 54 -21.04 25.63 -0.29
N ALA A 55 -21.23 26.41 0.79
CA ALA A 55 -21.17 25.89 2.15
C ALA A 55 -22.18 24.75 2.39
N ASP A 56 -23.39 24.89 1.83
CA ASP A 56 -24.44 23.86 1.94
C ASP A 56 -24.07 22.57 1.20
N LYS A 57 -23.49 22.67 -0.01
CA LYS A 57 -22.99 21.48 -0.74
C LYS A 57 -21.84 20.82 0.02
N MET A 58 -20.92 21.61 0.57
CA MET A 58 -19.83 21.08 1.39
C MET A 58 -20.33 20.36 2.65
N ALA A 59 -21.40 20.85 3.27
CA ALA A 59 -22.01 20.19 4.42
C ALA A 59 -22.59 18.81 4.07
N SER A 60 -23.11 18.62 2.84
CA SER A 60 -23.63 17.33 2.38
C SER A 60 -22.56 16.25 2.19
N TYR A 61 -21.32 16.65 1.92
CA TYR A 61 -20.17 15.73 1.81
C TYR A 61 -19.48 15.46 3.15
N LYS A 62 -19.97 16.08 4.23
CA LYS A 62 -19.39 15.87 5.55
C LYS A 62 -19.73 14.46 6.03
N ALA A 63 -18.69 13.66 6.26
CA ALA A 63 -18.86 12.35 6.86
C ALA A 63 -19.61 12.45 8.20
N PRO A 64 -20.54 11.53 8.49
CA PRO A 64 -21.21 11.49 9.77
C PRO A 64 -20.17 11.37 10.88
N ARG A 65 -20.38 12.09 11.99
CA ARG A 65 -19.50 11.98 13.16
C ARG A 65 -19.64 10.57 13.73
N LEU A 66 -18.55 9.81 13.73
CA LEU A 66 -18.49 8.52 14.40
C LEU A 66 -18.45 8.76 15.91
N SER A 67 -19.27 8.02 16.65
CA SER A 67 -19.23 7.96 18.11
C SER A 67 -19.00 6.52 18.53
N ALA A 68 -18.35 6.33 19.68
CA ALA A 68 -18.29 5.01 20.28
C ALA A 68 -19.71 4.49 20.55
N ARG A 69 -19.97 3.23 20.21
CA ARG A 69 -21.23 2.53 20.47
C ARG A 69 -20.90 1.19 21.10
N ILE A 70 -21.63 0.84 22.15
CA ILE A 70 -21.57 -0.50 22.74
C ILE A 70 -22.17 -1.52 21.77
N ASN A 71 -21.67 -2.76 21.80
CA ASN A 71 -22.15 -3.86 20.97
C ASN A 71 -22.67 -5.01 21.86
N PRO A 72 -23.90 -4.91 22.38
CA PRO A 72 -24.45 -5.91 23.29
C PRO A 72 -24.63 -7.29 22.62
N GLU A 73 -24.76 -7.34 21.29
CA GLU A 73 -24.83 -8.60 20.55
C GLU A 73 -23.50 -9.35 20.61
N LEU A 74 -22.39 -8.63 20.44
CA LEU A 74 -21.05 -9.21 20.60
C LEU A 74 -20.81 -9.65 22.05
N ASP A 75 -21.22 -8.83 23.02
CA ASP A 75 -21.09 -9.16 24.45
C ASP A 75 -21.84 -10.47 24.78
N ALA A 76 -23.07 -10.63 24.25
CA ALA A 76 -23.83 -11.87 24.41
C ALA A 76 -23.16 -13.08 23.74
N LYS A 77 -22.57 -12.91 22.55
CA LYS A 77 -21.82 -13.97 21.86
C LYS A 77 -20.57 -14.39 22.62
N LEU A 78 -19.85 -13.43 23.21
CA LEU A 78 -18.68 -13.71 24.04
C LEU A 78 -19.07 -14.43 25.32
N ALA A 79 -20.17 -14.02 25.97
CA ALA A 79 -20.68 -14.69 27.16
C ALA A 79 -21.11 -16.14 26.91
N ALA A 80 -21.58 -16.45 25.70
CA ALA A 80 -21.97 -17.80 25.27
C ALA A 80 -20.86 -18.58 24.55
N TYR A 81 -19.65 -18.02 24.44
CA TYR A 81 -18.57 -18.65 23.68
C TYR A 81 -18.01 -19.87 24.42
N GLU A 82 -17.93 -20.99 23.69
CA GLU A 82 -17.34 -22.23 24.17
C GLU A 82 -16.36 -22.76 23.13
N TYR A 83 -15.14 -23.10 23.58
CA TYR A 83 -14.16 -23.74 22.72
C TYR A 83 -14.46 -25.22 22.56
N ARG A 84 -14.42 -25.71 21.32
CA ARG A 84 -14.59 -27.13 21.00
C ARG A 84 -13.28 -27.68 20.46
N VAL A 85 -12.82 -28.78 21.07
CA VAL A 85 -11.61 -29.48 20.66
C VAL A 85 -11.79 -30.02 19.24
N GLY A 86 -10.76 -29.85 18.41
CA GLY A 86 -10.72 -30.33 17.02
C GLY A 86 -9.46 -31.13 16.69
N ALA A 87 -9.49 -31.83 15.56
CA ALA A 87 -8.32 -32.54 15.05
C ALA A 87 -7.13 -31.59 14.86
N GLY A 88 -5.95 -32.01 15.33
CA GLY A 88 -4.73 -31.20 15.35
C GLY A 88 -4.51 -30.37 16.63
N ASP A 89 -5.50 -30.30 17.52
CA ASP A 89 -5.28 -29.74 18.86
C ASP A 89 -4.34 -30.64 19.68
N ILE A 90 -3.60 -30.03 20.59
CA ILE A 90 -2.74 -30.74 21.55
C ILE A 90 -3.30 -30.50 22.95
N LEU A 91 -3.76 -31.58 23.59
CA LEU A 91 -4.35 -31.54 24.91
C LEU A 91 -3.29 -31.77 25.99
N ASN A 92 -3.30 -30.91 27.01
CA ASN A 92 -2.53 -31.09 28.22
C ASN A 92 -3.41 -31.75 29.29
N VAL A 93 -3.06 -32.97 29.70
CA VAL A 93 -3.84 -33.73 30.69
C VAL A 93 -3.04 -33.83 31.99
N THR A 94 -3.59 -33.26 33.06
CA THR A 94 -2.99 -33.30 34.40
C THR A 94 -3.69 -34.32 35.27
N ILE A 95 -2.93 -35.29 35.79
CA ILE A 95 -3.39 -36.31 36.73
C ILE A 95 -2.70 -36.05 38.06
N TRP A 96 -3.48 -35.60 39.05
CA TRP A 96 -2.98 -35.30 40.39
C TRP A 96 -2.41 -36.55 41.06
N ASP A 97 -1.37 -36.34 41.86
CA ASP A 97 -0.62 -37.37 42.60
C ASP A 97 0.03 -38.48 41.73
N HIS A 98 0.00 -38.33 40.40
CA HIS A 98 0.64 -39.22 39.42
C HIS A 98 1.48 -38.43 38.40
N PRO A 99 2.67 -37.92 38.80
CA PRO A 99 3.56 -37.19 37.90
C PRO A 99 4.03 -38.04 36.70
N GLU A 100 4.10 -39.36 36.85
CA GLU A 100 4.45 -40.31 35.79
C GLU A 100 3.47 -40.33 34.60
N LEU A 101 2.24 -39.85 34.79
CA LEU A 101 1.23 -39.74 33.73
C LEU A 101 0.96 -38.29 33.29
N THR A 102 1.25 -37.31 34.15
CA THR A 102 1.06 -35.88 33.83
C THR A 102 2.18 -35.34 32.93
N ILE A 103 3.42 -35.77 33.16
CA ILE A 103 4.58 -35.30 32.38
C ILE A 103 5.43 -36.50 31.95
N PRO A 104 4.94 -37.31 30.99
CA PRO A 104 5.64 -38.53 30.59
C PRO A 104 7.05 -38.26 30.03
N ALA A 105 7.28 -37.05 29.49
CA ALA A 105 8.57 -36.61 28.93
C ALA A 105 9.43 -35.75 29.88
N GLY A 106 9.03 -35.61 31.15
CA GLY A 106 9.73 -34.78 32.15
C GLY A 106 9.46 -33.26 32.01
N SER A 107 9.78 -32.51 33.07
CA SER A 107 9.42 -31.08 33.23
C SER A 107 10.05 -30.11 32.23
N TYR A 108 10.97 -30.58 31.38
CA TYR A 108 11.72 -29.75 30.42
C TYR A 108 11.04 -29.59 29.06
N ARG A 109 9.92 -30.29 28.81
CA ARG A 109 9.18 -30.21 27.54
C ARG A 109 7.85 -29.51 27.73
N SER A 110 7.48 -28.67 26.77
CA SER A 110 6.21 -27.94 26.78
C SER A 110 5.04 -28.86 26.45
N ALA A 111 3.84 -28.53 26.93
CA ALA A 111 2.63 -29.29 26.62
C ALA A 111 2.33 -29.37 25.12
N SER A 112 2.79 -28.40 24.31
CA SER A 112 2.71 -28.46 22.85
C SER A 112 3.68 -29.47 22.21
N GLU A 113 4.74 -29.88 22.92
CA GLU A 113 5.74 -30.82 22.40
C GLU A 113 5.51 -32.25 22.91
N SER A 114 4.93 -32.41 24.10
CA SER A 114 4.69 -33.72 24.73
C SER A 114 3.24 -33.98 25.15
N GLY A 115 2.29 -33.14 24.74
CA GLY A 115 0.87 -33.34 25.00
C GLY A 115 0.22 -34.37 24.06
N ASN A 116 -1.05 -34.67 24.30
CA ASN A 116 -1.79 -35.64 23.50
C ASN A 116 -2.39 -34.99 22.25
N TRP A 117 -2.09 -35.52 21.08
CA TRP A 117 -2.60 -35.00 19.81
C TRP A 117 -4.00 -35.54 19.54
N VAL A 118 -4.91 -34.65 19.15
CA VAL A 118 -6.22 -35.06 18.62
C VAL A 118 -6.03 -35.50 17.17
N LEU A 119 -6.26 -36.78 16.93
CA LEU A 119 -6.08 -37.42 15.63
C LEU A 119 -7.19 -37.00 14.65
N ALA A 120 -7.06 -37.40 13.39
CA ALA A 120 -7.98 -36.99 12.32
C ALA A 120 -9.42 -37.52 12.50
N ASP A 121 -9.61 -38.53 13.34
CA ASP A 121 -10.89 -39.14 13.71
C ASP A 121 -11.61 -38.42 14.87
N GLY A 122 -10.96 -37.41 15.49
CA GLY A 122 -11.50 -36.64 16.61
C GLY A 122 -11.36 -37.35 17.95
#